data_AF-A0A938VJ71-F1
#
_entry.id   AF-A0A938VJ71-F1
#
_cell.length_a   1.000
_cell.length_b   1.000
_cell.length_c   1.000
_cell.angle_alpha   90.00
_cell.angle_beta   90.00
_cell.angle_gamma   90.00
#
_symmetry.space_group_name_H-M   'P 1'
#
loop_
_entity.id
_entity.type
_entity.pdbx_description
1 polymer ?
#
loop_
_entity_poly.entity_id
_entity_poly.type
_entity_poly.pdbx_seq_one_letter_code
_entity_poly.pdbx_strand_id
1 'polypeptide(L)'
;MPVIAGSLLLIGAGVVHLGVTSDLFRVTLGLLTLLAGFEILYAALESAILVTGLLAVVNLGLGVLGAYLMVAGSTPLESEEEL
;
A
#
# COMPACT_ATOMS: atom_id res chain seq x y z
N MET A 1 -4.48 13.59 21.05
CA MET A 1 -5.47 12.51 20.91
C MET A 1 -6.07 12.35 19.51
N PRO A 2 -6.54 13.38 18.78
CA PRO A 2 -7.27 13.16 17.52
C PRO A 2 -6.43 12.50 16.43
N VAL A 3 -5.12 12.79 16.38
CA VAL A 3 -4.18 12.21 15.40
C VAL A 3 -4.07 10.68 15.55
N ILE A 4 -3.97 10.18 16.79
CA ILE A 4 -3.88 8.73 17.06
C ILE A 4 -5.16 8.03 16.63
N ALA A 5 -6.33 8.58 16.97
CA ALA A 5 -7.60 8.01 16.54
C ALA A 5 -7.76 8.02 15.00
N GLY A 6 -7.39 9.12 14.34
CA GLY A 6 -7.38 9.21 12.88
C GLY A 6 -6.44 8.22 12.22
N SER A 7 -5.25 8.01 12.78
CA SER A 7 -4.28 7.03 12.30
C SER A 7 -4.79 5.59 12.41
N LEU A 8 -5.46 5.26 13.52
CA LEU A 8 -6.05 3.94 13.73
C LEU A 8 -7.24 3.69 12.79
N LEU A 9 -8.03 4.74 12.52
CA LEU A 9 -9.09 4.68 11.51
C LEU A 9 -8.54 4.44 10.10
N LEU A 10 -7.44 5.10 9.73
CA LEU A 10 -6.78 4.86 8.43
C LEU A 10 -6.23 3.43 8.32
N ILE A 11 -5.60 2.92 9.37
CA ILE A 11 -5.14 1.52 9.43
C ILE A 11 -6.33 0.58 9.25
N GLY A 12 -7.40 0.79 10.02
CA GLY A 12 -8.63 -0.02 9.92
C GLY A 12 -9.26 0.05 8.53
N ALA A 13 -9.34 1.24 7.93
CA ALA A 13 -9.85 1.42 6.58
C ALA A 13 -9.01 0.67 5.54
N GLY A 14 -7.67 0.71 5.66
CA GLY A 14 -6.76 -0.06 4.83
C GLY A 14 -6.99 -1.58 4.95
N VAL A 15 -7.11 -2.10 6.17
CA VAL A 15 -7.42 -3.52 6.42
C VAL A 15 -8.76 -3.92 5.80
N VAL A 16 -9.81 -3.11 6.00
CA VAL A 16 -11.13 -3.36 5.40
C VAL A 16 -11.04 -3.33 3.87
N HIS A 17 -10.30 -2.39 3.29
CA HIS A 17 -10.08 -2.31 1.85
C HIS A 17 -9.48 -3.62 1.32
N LEU A 18 -8.44 -4.14 1.98
CA LEU A 18 -7.77 -5.39 1.62
C LEU A 18 -8.67 -6.63 1.77
N GLY A 19 -9.61 -6.62 2.72
CA GLY A 19 -10.55 -7.72 2.94
C GLY A 19 -11.70 -7.78 1.93
N VAL A 20 -11.99 -6.69 1.21
CA VAL A 20 -13.20 -6.57 0.37
C VAL A 20 -12.92 -6.78 -1.12
N THR A 21 -11.66 -6.72 -1.56
CA THR A 21 -11.32 -6.72 -2.99
C THR A 21 -10.09 -7.56 -3.32
N SER A 22 -10.09 -8.13 -4.52
CA SER A 22 -8.94 -8.84 -5.10
C SER A 22 -8.37 -8.16 -6.33
N ASP A 23 -8.90 -6.98 -6.68
CA ASP A 23 -8.38 -6.16 -7.76
C ASP A 23 -7.02 -5.56 -7.36
N LEU A 24 -5.99 -5.75 -8.21
CA LEU A 24 -4.60 -5.42 -7.89
C LEU A 24 -4.40 -3.93 -7.58
N PHE A 25 -5.10 -3.06 -8.29
CA PHE A 25 -5.07 -1.62 -8.03
C PHE A 25 -5.61 -1.33 -6.62
N ARG A 26 -6.82 -1.81 -6.33
CA ARG A 26 -7.45 -1.62 -5.01
C ARG A 26 -6.64 -2.23 -3.86
N VAL A 27 -6.03 -3.40 -4.06
CA VAL A 27 -5.11 -4.00 -3.08
C VAL A 27 -3.92 -3.10 -2.81
N THR A 28 -3.28 -2.56 -3.86
CA THR A 28 -2.15 -1.61 -3.72
C THR A 28 -2.57 -0.37 -2.93
N LEU A 29 -3.74 0.18 -3.24
CA LEU A 29 -4.29 1.35 -2.55
C LEU A 29 -4.63 1.05 -1.08
N GLY A 30 -5.16 -0.14 -0.78
CA GLY A 30 -5.41 -0.59 0.58
C GLY A 30 -4.13 -0.72 1.41
N LEU A 31 -3.05 -1.27 0.83
CA LEU A 31 -1.75 -1.38 1.49
C LEU A 31 -1.12 0.01 1.74
N LEU A 32 -1.17 0.92 0.75
CA LEU A 32 -0.68 2.29 0.91
C LEU A 32 -1.49 3.06 1.98
N THR A 33 -2.80 2.86 2.03
CA THR A 33 -3.67 3.48 3.06
C THR A 33 -3.32 2.97 4.46
N LEU A 34 -3.07 1.67 4.59
CA LEU A 34 -2.63 1.07 5.84
C LEU A 34 -1.27 1.64 6.30
N LEU A 35 -0.29 1.73 5.39
CA LEU A 35 1.02 2.31 5.67
C LEU A 35 0.94 3.79 6.04
N ALA A 36 0.10 4.58 5.37
CA ALA A 36 -0.11 5.98 5.71
C ALA A 36 -0.67 6.16 7.13
N GLY A 37 -1.60 5.29 7.54
CA GLY A 37 -2.08 5.26 8.93
C GLY A 37 -0.96 4.91 9.92
N PHE A 38 -0.10 3.95 9.60
CA PHE A 38 1.06 3.61 10.42
C PHE A 38 2.08 4.76 10.51
N GLU A 39 2.38 5.45 9.41
CA GLU A 39 3.28 6.60 9.38
C GLU A 39 2.79 7.72 10.30
N ILE A 40 1.50 8.04 10.26
CA ILE A 40 0.89 9.07 11.12
C ILE A 40 0.95 8.65 12.59
N LEU A 41 0.65 7.37 12.88
CA LEU A 41 0.74 6.84 14.24
C LEU A 41 2.17 6.90 14.77
N TYR A 42 3.14 6.45 13.98
CA TYR A 42 4.54 6.43 14.34
C TYR A 42 5.08 7.86 14.54
N ALA A 43 4.80 8.78 13.63
CA ALA A 43 5.23 10.18 13.73
C ALA A 43 4.66 10.89 14.97
N ALA A 44 3.49 10.46 15.47
CA ALA A 44 2.92 10.97 16.71
C ALA A 44 3.58 10.39 17.98
N LEU A 45 4.26 9.25 17.87
CA LEU A 45 4.93 8.57 18.99
C LEU A 45 6.42 8.91 19.06
N GLU A 46 7.11 8.91 17.93
CA GLU A 46 8.56 9.05 17.84
C GLU A 46 8.94 9.96 16.66
N SER A 47 9.72 11.01 16.91
CA SER A 47 10.21 11.91 15.85
C SER A 47 11.55 11.41 15.28
N ALA A 48 11.50 10.34 14.49
CA ALA A 48 12.69 9.74 13.87
C ALA A 48 12.70 9.92 12.35
N ILE A 49 13.53 10.84 11.86
CA ILE A 49 13.68 11.16 10.42
C ILE A 49 14.06 9.94 9.59
N LEU A 50 14.93 9.06 10.13
CA LEU A 50 15.37 7.85 9.43
C LEU A 50 14.20 6.91 9.12
N VAL A 51 13.28 6.73 10.07
CA VAL A 51 12.12 5.84 9.90
C VAL A 51 11.13 6.45 8.90
N THR A 52 10.92 7.76 8.94
CA THR A 52 10.16 8.47 7.90
C THR A 52 10.77 8.28 6.52
N GLY A 53 12.09 8.39 6.38
CA GLY A 53 12.79 8.15 5.11
C GLY A 53 12.64 6.70 4.62
N LEU A 54 12.78 5.72 5.52
CA LEU A 54 12.59 4.31 5.20
C LEU A 54 11.15 4.02 4.76
N LEU A 55 10.16 4.54 5.49
CA LEU A 55 8.75 4.37 5.14
C LEU A 55 8.40 5.03 3.80
N ALA A 56 9.00 6.19 3.49
CA ALA A 56 8.87 6.81 2.17
C ALA A 56 9.39 5.89 1.06
N VAL A 57 10.55 5.25 1.24
CA VAL A 57 11.09 4.27 0.29
C VAL A 57 10.16 3.06 0.15
N VAL A 58 9.59 2.57 1.26
CA VAL A 58 8.63 1.46 1.22
C VAL A 58 7.35 1.86 0.46
N ASN A 59 6.81 3.06 0.70
CA ASN A 59 5.62 3.55 0.01
C ASN A 59 5.86 3.73 -1.50
N LEU A 60 7.00 4.30 -1.88
CA LEU A 60 7.38 4.42 -3.28
C LEU A 60 7.60 3.05 -3.93
N GLY A 61 8.32 2.15 -3.26
CA GLY A 61 8.55 0.79 -3.72
C GLY A 61 7.24 0.02 -3.91
N LEU A 62 6.32 0.12 -2.96
CA LEU A 62 5.01 -0.50 -3.04
C LEU A 62 4.17 0.08 -4.18
N GLY A 63 4.18 1.40 -4.38
CA GLY A 63 3.50 2.05 -5.51
C GLY A 63 4.04 1.58 -6.87
N VAL A 64 5.37 1.50 -7.00
CA VAL A 64 6.03 1.00 -8.22
C VAL A 64 5.73 -0.48 -8.45
N LEU A 65 5.82 -1.30 -7.41
CA LEU A 65 5.51 -2.74 -7.49
C LEU A 65 4.05 -2.96 -7.85
N GLY A 66 3.12 -2.23 -7.24
CA GLY A 66 1.70 -2.31 -7.59
C GLY A 66 1.43 -1.95 -9.05
N ALA A 67 2.03 -0.86 -9.54
CA ALA A 67 1.93 -0.47 -10.93
C ALA A 67 2.54 -1.52 -11.88
N TYR A 68 3.71 -2.07 -11.54
CA TYR A 68 4.34 -3.13 -12.32
C TYR A 68 3.46 -4.39 -12.39
N LEU A 69 2.93 -4.84 -11.25
CA LEU A 69 2.09 -6.03 -11.19
C LEU A 69 0.78 -5.86 -11.99
N MET A 70 0.20 -4.65 -12.00
CA MET A 70 -0.98 -4.35 -12.81
C MET A 70 -0.70 -4.51 -14.30
N VAL A 71 0.46 -4.02 -14.77
CA VAL A 71 0.88 -4.16 -16.17
C VAL A 71 1.17 -5.63 -16.49
N ALA A 72 1.97 -6.29 -15.65
CA ALA A 72 2.36 -7.69 -15.85
C ALA A 72 1.15 -8.64 -15.86
N GLY A 73 0.20 -8.46 -14.94
CA GLY A 73 -1.03 -9.27 -14.87
C GLY A 73 -2.04 -8.99 -15.99
N SER A 74 -1.87 -7.90 -16.74
CA SER A 74 -2.76 -7.53 -17.86
C SER A 74 -2.32 -8.13 -19.20
N THR A 75 -1.13 -8.71 -19.28
CA THR A 75 -0.62 -9.32 -20.51
C THR A 75 -1.31 -10.68 -20.73
N PRO A 76 -2.11 -10.87 -21.80
CA PRO A 76 -2.65 -12.18 -22.12
C PRO A 76 -1.50 -13.14 -22.35
N LEU A 77 -1.60 -14.36 -21.82
CA LEU A 77 -0.68 -15.43 -22.17
C LEU A 77 -0.88 -15.70 -23.67
N GLU A 78 -0.02 -15.14 -24.53
CA GLU A 78 0.08 -15.60 -25.91
C GLU A 78 0.45 -17.08 -25.83
N SER A 79 -0.51 -17.95 -26.10
CA SER A 79 -0.27 -19.36 -26.31
C SER A 79 0.68 -19.48 -27.50
N GLU A 80 1.94 -19.82 -27.23
CA GLU A 80 2.91 -20.29 -28.23
C GLU A 80 2.43 -21.64 -28.81
N GLU A 81 1.30 -21.64 -29.50
CA GLU A 81 0.72 -22.82 -30.16
C GLU A 81 0.49 -22.49 -31.63
N GLU A 82 1.57 -22.21 -32.35
CA GLU A 82 1.63 -22.25 -33.81
C GLU A 82 3.10 -22.40 -34.28
N LEU A 83 3.67 -23.58 -34.07
CA LEU A 83 4.79 -24.15 -34.85
C LEU A 83 4.54 -25.66 -35.02
#